data_AF-A0A0Q8ZBB4-F1
#
_entry.id   AF-A0A0Q8ZBB4-F1
#
_cell.length_a   1.000
_cell.length_b   1.000
_cell.length_c   1.000
_cell.angle_alpha   90.00
_cell.angle_beta   90.00
_cell.angle_gamma   90.00
#
_symmetry.space_group_name_H-M   'P 1'
#
loop_
_entity.id
_entity.type
_entity.pdbx_description
1 polymer ?
#
loop_
_entity_poly.entity_id
_entity_poly.type
_entity_poly.pdbx_seq_one_letter_code
_entity_poly.pdbx_strand_id
1 'polypeptide(L)'
;MRHRHLRHRRRGRRQANDSDHGLTAGVITENGTHGLRVARRVRTGIVHVNDQSVADGPQAPFGGFKSSGHGRFGGRRGIGAFSNTRWVPLATEQAHYPF
;
A
#
# COMPACT_ATOMS: atom_id res chain seq x y z
N MET A 1 10.83 14.12 31.44
CA MET A 1 11.43 13.95 30.09
C MET A 1 10.59 13.15 29.08
N ARG A 2 9.60 12.33 29.47
CA ARG A 2 8.81 11.49 28.53
C ARG A 2 7.80 12.23 27.63
N HIS A 3 7.37 13.44 28.01
CA HIS A 3 6.36 14.20 27.25
C HIS A 3 6.87 14.82 25.94
N ARG A 4 8.15 15.22 25.86
CA ARG A 4 8.72 15.88 24.67
C ARG A 4 8.84 14.90 23.50
N HIS A 5 9.25 13.67 23.79
CA HIS A 5 9.47 12.61 22.81
C HIS A 5 8.16 12.11 22.16
N LEU A 6 7.06 12.07 22.91
CA LEU A 6 5.73 11.71 22.40
C LEU A 6 5.15 12.78 21.44
N ARG A 7 5.45 14.07 21.67
CA ARG A 7 5.02 15.16 20.79
C ARG A 7 5.68 15.09 19.42
N HIS A 8 6.99 14.85 19.35
CA HIS A 8 7.70 14.65 18.07
C HIS A 8 7.18 13.43 17.30
N ARG A 9 6.90 12.31 17.99
CA ARG A 9 6.35 11.10 17.37
C ARG A 9 4.98 11.30 16.72
N ARG A 10 4.07 12.03 17.39
CA ARG A 10 2.74 12.35 16.83
C ARG A 10 2.81 13.37 15.70
N ARG A 11 3.75 14.32 15.76
CA ARG A 11 3.96 15.36 14.74
C ARG A 11 4.51 14.76 13.43
N GLY A 12 5.54 13.92 13.51
CA GLY A 12 6.13 13.28 12.32
C GLY A 12 5.10 12.49 11.51
N ARG A 13 4.22 11.72 12.17
CA ARG A 13 3.12 11.02 11.49
C ARG A 13 2.11 11.97 10.83
N ARG A 14 1.71 13.05 11.51
CA ARG A 14 0.76 14.03 10.95
C ARG A 14 1.36 14.66 9.70
N GLN A 15 2.62 15.07 9.78
CA GLN A 15 3.33 15.71 8.68
C GLN A 15 3.54 14.76 7.49
N ALA A 16 3.85 13.48 7.74
CA ALA A 16 3.98 12.48 6.68
C ALA A 16 2.66 12.25 5.90
N ASN A 17 1.51 12.42 6.55
CA ASN A 17 0.21 12.25 5.90
C ASN A 17 -0.33 13.54 5.26
N ASP A 18 0.27 14.68 5.58
CA ASP A 18 -0.04 16.04 5.09
C ASP A 18 0.72 16.32 3.79
N SER A 19 0.54 15.41 2.84
CA SER A 19 1.09 15.49 1.49
C SER A 19 -0.01 15.06 0.52
N ASP A 20 -0.11 15.69 -0.63
CA ASP A 20 -1.03 15.26 -1.69
C ASP A 20 -0.57 13.96 -2.36
N HIS A 21 0.67 13.54 -2.10
CA HIS A 21 1.26 12.31 -2.62
C HIS A 21 1.23 11.19 -1.59
N GLY A 22 1.43 9.96 -2.08
CA GLY A 22 1.33 8.75 -1.28
C GLY A 22 1.99 7.54 -1.94
N LEU A 23 3.21 7.70 -2.48
CA LEU A 23 3.93 6.62 -3.18
C LEU A 23 4.70 5.73 -2.20
N THR A 24 5.88 6.16 -1.75
CA THR A 24 6.73 5.43 -0.79
C THR A 24 7.05 6.28 0.43
N ALA A 25 7.43 5.65 1.54
CA ALA A 25 7.99 6.30 2.71
C ALA A 25 9.02 5.41 3.42
N GLY A 26 10.00 6.02 4.09
CA GLY A 26 10.93 5.34 4.99
C GLY A 26 10.63 5.70 6.45
N VAL A 27 10.70 4.74 7.36
CA VAL A 27 10.58 4.94 8.82
C VAL A 27 11.84 4.45 9.50
N ILE A 28 12.68 5.38 10.00
CA ILE A 28 13.91 5.05 10.71
C ILE A 28 13.65 5.07 12.22
N THR A 29 13.94 3.97 12.92
CA THR A 29 13.76 3.84 14.36
C THR A 29 14.57 2.69 14.96
N GLU A 30 15.05 2.87 16.18
CA GLU A 30 15.70 1.81 16.97
C GLU A 30 14.70 0.73 17.45
N ASN A 31 13.39 1.00 17.41
CA ASN A 31 12.35 0.06 17.85
C ASN A 31 11.49 -0.40 16.67
N GLY A 32 11.79 -1.58 16.13
CA GLY A 32 11.10 -2.14 14.95
C GLY A 32 9.57 -2.25 15.11
N THR A 33 9.08 -2.68 16.28
CA THR A 33 7.63 -2.76 16.57
C THR A 33 6.96 -1.38 16.56
N HIS A 34 7.67 -0.34 16.99
CA HIS A 34 7.23 1.03 16.84
C HIS A 34 7.23 1.46 15.37
N GLY A 35 8.28 1.11 14.61
CA GLY A 35 8.35 1.35 13.16
C GLY A 35 7.15 0.76 12.42
N LEU A 36 6.81 -0.50 12.69
CA LEU A 36 5.64 -1.17 12.12
C LEU A 36 4.31 -0.49 12.51
N ARG A 37 4.18 -0.01 13.75
CA ARG A 37 2.99 0.76 14.19
C ARG A 37 2.88 2.12 13.48
N VAL A 38 4.00 2.77 13.17
CA VAL A 38 4.02 4.00 12.38
C VAL A 38 3.68 3.70 10.93
N ALA A 39 4.32 2.70 10.32
CA ALA A 39 4.10 2.28 8.93
C ALA A 39 2.61 2.02 8.64
N ARG A 40 1.92 1.30 9.54
CA ARG A 40 0.46 1.04 9.43
C ARG A 40 -0.43 2.29 9.41
N ARG A 41 0.10 3.45 9.78
CA ARG A 41 -0.66 4.72 9.89
C ARG A 41 -0.22 5.77 8.88
N VAL A 42 0.88 5.55 8.17
CA VAL A 42 1.34 6.41 7.08
C VAL A 42 0.54 6.05 5.82
N ARG A 43 -0.02 7.04 5.15
CA ARG A 43 -0.89 6.87 3.97
C ARG A 43 -0.07 6.86 2.69
N THR A 44 0.70 5.80 2.48
CA THR A 44 1.47 5.55 1.25
C THR A 44 1.20 4.14 0.72
N GLY A 45 1.54 3.91 -0.55
CA GLY A 45 1.47 2.59 -1.15
C GLY A 45 2.49 1.61 -0.59
N ILE A 46 3.69 2.10 -0.29
CA ILE A 46 4.81 1.34 0.22
C ILE A 46 5.42 2.05 1.44
N VAL A 47 5.82 1.29 2.45
CA VAL A 47 6.61 1.80 3.57
C VAL A 47 7.76 0.83 3.85
N HIS A 48 8.97 1.36 3.92
CA HIS A 48 10.14 0.61 4.37
C HIS A 48 10.49 1.00 5.81
N VAL A 49 10.61 0.02 6.70
CA VAL A 49 11.02 0.25 8.09
C VAL A 49 12.52 -0.03 8.19
N ASN A 50 13.28 0.94 8.69
CA ASN A 50 14.73 0.95 8.78
C ASN A 50 15.45 0.80 7.44
N ASP A 51 14.86 1.38 6.40
CA ASP A 51 15.44 1.48 5.07
C ASP A 51 15.00 2.78 4.39
N GLN A 52 15.66 3.12 3.28
CA GLN A 52 15.38 4.27 2.45
C GLN A 52 14.03 4.15 1.72
N SER A 53 13.48 5.27 1.26
CA SER A 53 12.23 5.30 0.49
C SER A 53 12.36 4.76 -0.94
N VAL A 54 13.59 4.61 -1.45
CA VAL A 54 13.90 4.16 -2.81
C VAL A 54 14.32 2.69 -2.75
N ALA A 55 13.35 1.81 -2.94
CA ALA A 55 13.57 0.37 -3.08
C ALA A 55 12.41 -0.24 -3.87
N ASP A 56 12.72 -1.25 -4.68
CA ASP A 56 11.76 -2.02 -5.45
C ASP A 56 12.22 -3.46 -5.60
N GLY A 57 11.27 -4.38 -5.76
CA GLY A 57 11.53 -5.78 -6.06
C GLY A 57 10.47 -6.31 -7.02
N PRO A 58 10.83 -7.09 -8.05
CA PRO A 58 9.93 -7.44 -9.15
C PRO A 58 8.67 -8.20 -8.71
N GLN A 59 8.75 -8.93 -7.60
CA GLN A 59 7.63 -9.66 -6.98
C GLN A 59 6.74 -8.78 -6.09
N ALA A 60 7.25 -7.62 -5.63
CA ALA A 60 6.54 -6.75 -4.70
C ALA A 60 5.55 -5.85 -5.46
N PRO A 61 4.37 -5.57 -4.89
CA PRO A 61 3.41 -4.67 -5.53
C PRO A 61 3.90 -3.22 -5.42
N PHE A 62 4.24 -2.60 -6.55
CA PHE A 62 4.67 -1.20 -6.63
C PHE A 62 3.53 -0.29 -7.06
N GLY A 63 3.29 0.80 -6.33
CA GLY A 63 2.30 1.83 -6.68
C GLY A 63 1.71 2.53 -5.46
N GLY A 64 1.12 3.70 -5.66
CA GLY A 64 0.74 4.63 -4.58
C GLY A 64 -0.76 4.82 -4.34
N PHE A 65 -1.08 5.92 -3.67
CA PHE A 65 -2.42 6.45 -3.48
C PHE A 65 -2.41 7.98 -3.70
N LYS A 66 -3.59 8.62 -3.68
CA LYS A 66 -3.77 10.07 -3.87
C LYS A 66 -3.24 10.52 -5.24
N SER A 67 -2.57 11.66 -5.33
CA SER A 67 -1.94 12.15 -6.57
C SER A 67 -0.78 11.29 -7.06
N SER A 68 -0.37 10.24 -6.32
CA SER A 68 0.55 9.21 -6.81
C SER A 68 -0.14 8.11 -7.62
N GLY A 69 -1.44 8.25 -7.91
CA GLY A 69 -2.19 7.38 -8.81
C GLY A 69 -2.84 6.17 -8.13
N HIS A 70 -3.30 5.24 -8.98
CA HIS A 70 -3.98 4.00 -8.58
C HIS A 70 -3.38 2.80 -9.34
N GLY A 71 -3.78 1.58 -8.95
CA GLY A 71 -3.24 0.35 -9.53
C GLY A 71 -1.88 -0.04 -8.93
N ARG A 72 -1.37 -1.20 -9.33
CA ARG A 72 -0.11 -1.76 -8.83
C ARG A 72 0.62 -2.51 -9.95
N PHE A 73 1.92 -2.30 -10.04
CA PHE A 73 2.86 -3.08 -10.86
C PHE A 73 3.54 -4.15 -9.99
N GLY A 74 4.24 -5.09 -10.61
CA GLY A 74 5.00 -6.11 -9.90
C GLY A 74 4.15 -7.25 -9.32
N GLY A 75 4.76 -8.42 -9.26
CA GLY A 75 4.15 -9.67 -8.78
C GLY A 75 2.79 -9.98 -9.39
N ARG A 76 1.92 -10.61 -8.60
CA ARG A 76 0.56 -11.01 -9.02
C ARG A 76 -0.35 -9.81 -9.33
N ARG A 77 -0.09 -8.66 -8.71
CA ARG A 77 -0.89 -7.45 -8.94
C ARG A 77 -0.61 -6.85 -10.32
N GLY A 78 0.64 -6.89 -10.78
CA GLY A 78 1.03 -6.47 -12.12
C GLY A 78 0.34 -7.28 -13.22
N ILE A 79 0.19 -8.61 -13.04
CA ILE A 79 -0.51 -9.46 -14.02
C ILE A 79 -1.94 -8.95 -14.27
N GLY A 80 -2.67 -8.64 -13.19
CA GLY A 80 -4.03 -8.11 -13.29
C GLY A 80 -4.13 -6.73 -13.96
N ALA A 81 -3.05 -5.96 -14.02
CA ALA A 81 -3.01 -4.67 -14.73
C ALA A 81 -2.89 -4.84 -16.26
N PHE A 82 -2.40 -5.99 -16.72
CA PHE A 82 -2.19 -6.30 -18.14
C PHE A 82 -3.03 -7.48 -18.63
N SER A 83 -4.03 -7.91 -17.85
CA SER A 83 -4.89 -9.04 -18.17
C SER A 83 -6.35 -8.69 -17.89
N ASN A 84 -7.25 -9.17 -18.74
CA ASN A 84 -8.68 -9.07 -18.52
C ASN A 84 -9.21 -10.38 -17.94
N THR A 85 -9.83 -10.34 -16.76
CA THR A 85 -10.49 -11.53 -16.19
C THR A 85 -11.80 -11.79 -16.93
N ARG A 86 -11.95 -12.99 -17.46
CA ARG A 86 -13.14 -13.43 -18.19
C ARG A 86 -13.86 -14.54 -17.43
N TRP A 87 -15.16 -14.36 -17.20
CA TRP A 87 -16.06 -15.41 -16.70
C TRP A 87 -16.76 -16.09 -17.88
N VAL A 88 -16.69 -17.42 -17.95
CA VAL A 88 -17.27 -18.22 -19.05
C VAL A 88 -18.08 -19.37 -18.45
N PRO A 89 -19.40 -19.19 -18.22
CA PRO A 89 -20.25 -20.27 -17.76
C PRO A 89 -20.60 -21.22 -18.93
N LEU A 90 -20.73 -22.51 -18.63
CA LEU A 90 -21.26 -23.52 -19.53
C LEU A 90 -22.49 -24.14 -18.86
N ALA A 91 -23.64 -24.00 -19.50
CA ALA A 91 -24.83 -24.78 -19.16
C ALA A 91 -24.83 -26.05 -20.00
N THR A 92 -24.92 -27.21 -19.36
CA THR A 92 -25.03 -28.52 -20.05
C THR A 92 -26.48 -28.90 -20.34
N GLU A 93 -27.44 -28.19 -19.75
CA GLU A 93 -28.87 -28.37 -19.90
C GLU A 93 -29.54 -27.02 -20.09
N GLN A 94 -30.74 -27.01 -20.70
CA GLN A 94 -31.50 -25.79 -20.90
C GLN A 94 -32.09 -25.32 -19.57
N ALA A 95 -31.75 -24.10 -19.18
CA ALA A 95 -32.32 -23.49 -17.98
C ALA A 95 -33.83 -23.29 -18.16
N HIS A 96 -34.61 -23.71 -17.15
CA HIS A 96 -36.01 -23.33 -17.04
C HIS A 96 -36.09 -21.96 -16.39
N TYR A 97 -36.48 -20.95 -17.16
CA TYR A 97 -36.72 -19.61 -16.65
C TYR A 97 -38.19 -19.47 -16.20
N PRO A 98 -38.48 -18.68 -15.15
CA PRO A 98 -39.79 -18.67 -14.51
C PRO A 98 -40.92 -17.99 -15.31
N PHE A 99 -40.67 -17.56 -16.55
CA PHE A 99 -41.64 -16.93 -17.45
C PHE A 99 -41.46 -17.44 -18.89
#